data_AF-A0A3D4NM25-F1
#
_entry.id   AF-A0A3D4NM25-F1
#
_cell.length_a   1.000
_cell.length_b   1.000
_cell.length_c   1.000
_cell.angle_alpha   90.00
_cell.angle_beta   90.00
_cell.angle_gamma   90.00
#
_symmetry.space_group_name_H-M   'P 1'
#
loop_
_entity.id
_entity.type
_entity.pdbx_description
1 polymer ?
#
loop_
_entity_poly.entity_id
_entity_poly.type
_entity_poly.pdbx_seq_one_letter_code
_entity_poly.pdbx_strand_id
1 'polypeptide(L)' 'GMLGMHGSYTANLAMHHADVILAVGARFDDRVINGASKFCPNAKIIHIDI' A
#
# COMPACT_ATOMS: atom_id res chain seq x y z
N GLY A 1 8.73 4.90 7.69
CA GLY A 1 9.76 4.38 6.77
C GLY A 1 9.16 4.18 5.40
N MET A 2 9.96 3.81 4.40
CA MET A 2 9.47 3.56 3.04
C MET A 2 8.63 2.27 2.99
N LEU A 3 7.58 2.21 2.18
CA LEU A 3 6.79 0.98 1.95
C LEU A 3 7.28 0.22 0.70
N GLY A 4 6.97 -1.07 0.61
CA GLY A 4 7.25 -1.90 -0.57
C GLY A 4 8.26 -3.03 -0.30
N MET A 5 8.74 -3.68 -1.36
CA MET A 5 9.56 -4.90 -1.28
C MET A 5 10.88 -4.76 -0.50
N HIS A 6 11.46 -3.57 -0.49
CA HIS A 6 12.63 -3.21 0.35
C HIS A 6 12.30 -2.12 1.39
N GLY A 7 11.01 -1.94 1.67
CA GLY A 7 10.52 -0.99 2.64
C GLY A 7 10.79 -1.43 4.09
N SER A 8 10.54 -0.51 5.02
CA SER A 8 10.60 -0.78 6.45
C SER A 8 9.51 -1.76 6.85
N TYR A 9 9.85 -2.77 7.65
CA TYR A 9 8.89 -3.75 8.18
C TYR A 9 7.68 -3.10 8.85
N THR A 10 7.93 -2.08 9.67
CA THR A 10 6.87 -1.33 10.37
C THR A 10 5.94 -0.57 9.42
N ALA A 11 6.45 -0.07 8.29
CA ALA A 11 5.62 0.61 7.29
C ALA A 11 4.71 -0.37 6.56
N ASN A 12 5.23 -1.54 6.18
CA ASN A 12 4.45 -2.60 5.54
C ASN A 12 3.40 -3.20 6.51
N LEU A 13 3.74 -3.35 7.78
CA LEU A 13 2.80 -3.83 8.80
C LEU A 13 1.68 -2.82 9.05
N ALA A 14 2.01 -1.54 9.17
CA ALA A 14 1.02 -0.47 9.32
C ALA A 14 0.05 -0.43 8.13
N MET A 15 0.58 -0.55 6.90
CA MET A 15 -0.22 -0.63 5.68
C MET A 15 -1.16 -1.84 5.66
N HIS A 16 -0.66 -3.01 6.04
CA HIS A 16 -1.45 -4.25 6.04
C HIS A 16 -2.66 -4.19 7.01
N HIS A 17 -2.53 -3.48 8.12
CA HIS A 17 -3.58 -3.32 9.13
C HIS A 17 -4.40 -2.04 9.00
N ALA A 18 -4.10 -1.20 8.01
CA ALA A 18 -4.87 0.01 7.77
C ALA A 18 -6.27 -0.33 7.25
N ASP A 19 -7.24 0.50 7.62
CA ASP A 19 -8.63 0.45 7.18
C ASP A 19 -8.90 1.43 6.01
N VAL A 20 -8.04 2.44 5.84
CA VAL A 20 -8.09 3.39 4.73
C VAL A 20 -6.67 3.66 4.21
N ILE A 21 -6.51 3.54 2.89
CA ILE A 21 -5.29 3.92 2.17
C ILE A 21 -5.58 5.18 1.34
N LEU A 22 -4.85 6.25 1.60
CA LEU A 22 -4.86 7.44 0.74
C LEU A 22 -3.61 7.43 -0.15
N ALA A 23 -3.80 7.13 -1.43
CA ALA A 23 -2.77 7.13 -2.45
C ALA A 23 -2.89 8.39 -3.31
N VAL A 24 -1.88 9.26 -3.26
CA VAL A 24 -1.83 10.50 -4.04
C VAL A 24 -0.61 10.44 -4.96
N GLY A 25 -0.83 10.47 -6.28
CA GLY A 25 0.21 10.38 -7.31
C GLY A 25 1.02 9.07 -7.25
N ALA A 26 0.40 7.98 -6.78
CA ALA A 26 1.07 6.72 -6.52
C ALA A 26 0.55 5.63 -7.44
N ARG A 27 1.44 4.97 -8.17
CA ARG A 27 1.09 3.81 -9.00
C ARG A 27 1.29 2.54 -8.18
N PHE A 28 0.24 1.75 -8.03
CA PHE A 28 0.27 0.45 -7.36
C PHE A 28 0.99 -0.60 -8.24
N ASP A 29 2.30 -0.45 -8.35
CA ASP A 29 3.18 -1.34 -9.11
C ASP A 29 3.47 -2.62 -8.32
N ASP A 30 3.64 -3.75 -9.04
CA ASP A 30 3.86 -5.07 -8.44
C ASP A 30 5.03 -5.12 -7.44
N ARG A 31 6.03 -4.25 -7.58
CA ARG A 31 7.16 -4.12 -6.64
C ARG A 31 6.77 -3.58 -5.27
N VAL A 32 5.60 -2.96 -5.16
CA VAL A 32 5.09 -2.37 -3.92
C VAL A 32 4.03 -3.28 -3.28
N ILE A 33 3.13 -3.84 -4.10
CA ILE A 33 1.94 -4.56 -3.62
C ILE A 33 2.11 -6.08 -3.60
N ASN A 34 3.02 -6.66 -4.38
CA ASN A 34 3.29 -8.12 -4.45
C ASN A 34 2.00 -8.97 -4.60
N GLY A 35 1.05 -8.45 -5.39
CA GLY A 35 -0.28 -9.01 -5.63
C GLY A 35 -1.42 -8.17 -5.02
N ALA A 36 -2.29 -7.64 -5.88
CA ALA A 36 -3.40 -6.75 -5.49
C ALA A 36 -4.38 -7.37 -4.46
N SER A 37 -4.55 -8.71 -4.47
CA SER A 37 -5.44 -9.40 -3.52
C SER A 37 -4.89 -9.50 -2.10
N LYS A 38 -3.57 -9.35 -1.93
CA LYS A 38 -2.89 -9.42 -0.63
C LYS A 38 -2.57 -8.05 -0.06
N PHE A 39 -2.62 -7.01 -0.90
CA PHE A 39 -2.30 -5.66 -0.49
C PHE A 39 -3.50 -5.02 0.22
N CYS A 40 -3.34 -4.78 1.53
CA CYS A 40 -4.32 -4.09 2.37
C CYS A 40 -5.74 -4.68 2.25
N PRO A 41 -5.95 -5.97 2.61
CA PRO A 41 -7.15 -6.74 2.25
C PRO A 41 -8.46 -6.19 2.80
N ASN A 42 -8.40 -5.40 3.88
CA ASN A 42 -9.57 -4.81 4.53
C ASN A 42 -9.66 -3.29 4.32
N ALA A 43 -8.75 -2.70 3.57
CA ALA A 43 -8.63 -1.25 3.47
C ALA A 43 -9.47 -0.67 2.34
N LYS A 44 -10.10 0.48 2.58
CA LYS A 44 -10.69 1.33 1.54
C LYS A 44 -9.58 2.14 0.88
N ILE A 45 -9.40 1.99 -0.42
CA ILE A 45 -8.36 2.72 -1.17
C ILE A 45 -8.98 3.96 -1.80
N ILE A 46 -8.47 5.14 -1.42
CA ILE A 46 -8.75 6.43 -2.05
C ILE A 46 -7.53 6.76 -2.91
N HIS A 47 -7.68 6.73 -4.23
CA HIS A 47 -6.60 6.96 -5.16
C HIS A 47 -6.85 8.25 -5.95
N ILE A 48 -5.87 9.16 -5.91
CA ILE A 48 -5.88 10.44 -6.60
C ILE A 48 -4.64 10.47 -7.50
N ASP A 49 -4.84 10.33 -8.81
CA ASP A 49 -3.81 10.41 -9.85
C ASP A 49 -4.32 11.34 -10.97
N ILE A 50 -3.43 11.81 -11.85
CA ILE A 50 -3.76 12.68 -13.00
C ILE A 50 -4.10 11.90 -14.27
#